data_AF-A0A842XCM1-F1
#
_entry.id   AF-A0A842XCM1-F1
#
_cell.length_a   1.000
_cell.length_b   1.000
_cell.length_c   1.000
_cell.angle_alpha   90.00
_cell.angle_beta   90.00
_cell.angle_gamma   90.00
#
_symmetry.space_group_name_H-M   'P 1'
#
loop_
_entity.id
_entity.type
_entity.pdbx_description
1 polymer ?
#
loop_
_entity_poly.entity_id
_entity_poly.type
_entity_poly.pdbx_seq_one_letter_code
_entity_poly.pdbx_strand_id
1 'polypeptide(L)'
;MKANVSGVDASDILRTLPPDQSFLFFEDIGKYTGRLAANLADFCENMKTIDIASVTFHFERGDYERWIRETLHDAELARKLKRIKKSSSGEQLRNKILRSVRKRLNELQKNVT
;
A
#
# COMPACT_ATOMS: atom_id res chain seq x y z
N MET A 1 -30.98 -6.53 -7.14
CA MET A 1 -30.01 -7.59 -6.80
C MET A 1 -28.68 -6.92 -6.44
N LYS A 2 -28.29 -6.98 -5.16
CA LYS A 2 -26.97 -6.50 -4.73
C LYS A 2 -25.94 -7.51 -5.22
N ALA A 3 -25.02 -7.08 -6.09
CA ALA A 3 -23.92 -7.93 -6.51
C ALA A 3 -23.10 -8.31 -5.27
N ASN A 4 -22.92 -9.61 -5.08
CA ASN A 4 -22.11 -10.22 -4.06
C ASN A 4 -20.65 -9.81 -4.31
N VAL A 5 -20.17 -8.78 -3.60
CA VAL A 5 -18.76 -8.36 -3.64
C VAL A 5 -18.04 -9.14 -2.54
N SER A 6 -16.98 -9.83 -2.92
CA SER A 6 -16.08 -10.60 -2.06
C SER A 6 -15.53 -9.77 -0.87
N GLY A 7 -16.31 -9.69 0.20
CA GLY A 7 -16.01 -10.33 1.49
C GLY A 7 -14.94 -9.74 2.41
N VAL A 8 -14.55 -8.47 2.27
CA VAL A 8 -13.71 -7.81 3.29
C VAL A 8 -14.34 -6.47 3.66
N ASP A 9 -14.57 -6.26 4.95
CA ASP A 9 -15.10 -5.01 5.49
C ASP A 9 -14.06 -3.88 5.33
N ALA A 10 -14.51 -2.68 4.98
CA ALA A 10 -13.66 -1.50 4.93
C ALA A 10 -12.98 -1.22 6.28
N SER A 11 -13.64 -1.56 7.39
CA SER A 11 -13.07 -1.47 8.73
C SER A 11 -11.86 -2.41 8.91
N ASP A 12 -11.92 -3.64 8.38
CA ASP A 12 -10.80 -4.58 8.41
C ASP A 12 -9.61 -4.07 7.57
N ILE A 13 -9.87 -3.52 6.38
CA ILE A 13 -8.79 -2.97 5.53
C ILE A 13 -8.12 -1.75 6.18
N LEU A 14 -8.88 -0.91 6.88
CA LEU A 14 -8.41 0.32 7.51
C LEU A 14 -7.81 0.11 8.91
N ARG A 15 -7.84 -1.12 9.44
CA ARG A 15 -7.37 -1.42 10.80
C ARG A 15 -5.89 -1.08 11.00
N THR A 16 -5.53 -0.85 12.25
CA THR A 16 -4.12 -0.78 12.69
C THR A 16 -3.61 -2.17 13.00
N LEU A 17 -2.48 -2.54 12.40
CA LEU A 17 -1.78 -3.79 12.60
C LEU A 17 -0.76 -3.69 13.75
N PRO A 18 -0.39 -4.83 14.38
CA PRO A 18 0.76 -4.89 15.25
C PRO A 18 2.09 -4.71 14.48
N PRO A 19 3.20 -4.36 15.16
CA PRO A 19 4.48 -4.09 14.52
C PRO A 19 5.05 -5.23 13.66
N ASP A 20 4.82 -6.48 14.05
CA ASP A 20 5.28 -7.69 13.34
C ASP A 20 4.55 -7.95 12.01
N GLN A 21 3.39 -7.30 11.80
CA GLN A 21 2.61 -7.34 10.57
C GLN A 21 2.70 -6.04 9.76
N SER A 22 3.38 -5.02 10.31
CA SER A 22 3.51 -3.72 9.67
C SER A 22 4.43 -3.77 8.44
N PHE A 23 4.19 -2.90 7.46
CA PHE A 23 5.10 -2.78 6.33
C PHE A 23 6.38 -2.06 6.76
N LEU A 24 7.52 -2.73 6.69
CA LEU A 24 8.82 -2.15 6.99
C LEU A 24 9.46 -1.61 5.70
N PHE A 25 9.88 -0.36 5.71
CA PHE A 25 10.52 0.27 4.55
C PHE A 25 12.04 0.04 4.56
N PHE A 26 12.56 -0.47 3.45
CA PHE A 26 13.97 -0.73 3.19
C PHE A 26 14.41 -0.04 1.90
N GLU A 27 15.67 0.39 1.84
CA GLU A 27 16.29 0.90 0.61
C GLU A 27 17.03 -0.20 -0.18
N ASP A 28 17.36 -1.30 0.51
CA ASP A 28 18.10 -2.46 -0.02
C ASP A 28 17.96 -3.64 0.95
N ILE A 29 18.51 -4.80 0.58
CA ILE A 29 18.60 -5.97 1.46
C ILE A 29 19.34 -5.58 2.76
N GLY A 30 18.63 -5.70 3.88
CA GLY A 30 19.17 -5.40 5.22
C GLY A 30 19.28 -3.91 5.56
N LYS A 31 18.93 -2.98 4.65
CA LYS A 31 18.98 -1.53 4.89
C LYS A 31 17.61 -0.99 5.31
N TYR A 32 17.22 -1.26 6.56
CA TYR A 32 15.97 -0.74 7.13
C TYR A 32 16.07 0.78 7.30
N THR A 33 15.02 1.49 6.90
CA THR A 33 14.96 2.97 6.97
C THR A 33 14.57 3.51 8.34
N GLY A 34 14.22 2.63 9.29
CA GLY A 34 13.64 3.04 10.57
C GLY A 34 12.14 3.33 10.52
N ARG A 35 11.51 3.26 9.33
CA ARG A 35 10.09 3.58 9.13
C ARG A 35 9.26 2.33 8.88
N LEU A 36 8.09 2.29 9.53
CA LEU A 36 7.06 1.29 9.29
C LEU A 36 5.71 1.93 9.00
N ALA A 37 4.82 1.17 8.39
CA ALA A 37 3.41 1.49 8.27
C ALA A 37 2.54 0.41 8.90
N ALA A 38 1.80 0.76 9.95
CA ALA A 38 0.91 -0.16 10.65
C ALA A 38 -0.46 -0.28 9.98
N ASN A 39 -0.79 0.61 9.06
CA ASN A 39 -2.05 0.59 8.32
C ASN A 39 -1.87 1.29 6.95
N LEU A 40 -2.95 1.33 6.16
CA LEU A 40 -2.94 1.94 4.83
C LEU A 40 -2.73 3.46 4.86
N ALA A 41 -3.15 4.15 5.94
CA ALA A 41 -2.94 5.59 6.09
C ALA A 41 -1.46 5.90 6.39
N ASP A 42 -0.83 5.18 7.31
CA ASP A 42 0.60 5.28 7.58
C ASP A 42 1.44 4.98 6.34
N PHE A 43 1.03 3.99 5.54
CA PHE A 43 1.68 3.67 4.28
C PHE A 43 1.61 4.87 3.32
N CYS A 44 0.45 5.52 3.22
CA CYS A 44 0.26 6.72 2.40
C CYS A 44 1.14 7.88 2.88
N GLU A 45 1.21 8.12 4.20
CA GLU A 45 2.03 9.20 4.77
C GLU A 45 3.53 8.96 4.59
N ASN A 46 4.01 7.75 4.87
CA ASN A 46 5.40 7.39 4.64
C ASN A 46 5.79 7.51 3.17
N MET A 47 4.94 7.02 2.26
CA MET A 47 5.18 7.07 0.80
C MET A 47 5.35 8.52 0.27
N LYS A 48 4.86 9.55 0.96
CA LYS A 48 5.08 10.96 0.58
C LYS A 48 6.54 11.40 0.71
N THR A 49 7.28 10.81 1.65
CA THR A 49 8.59 11.34 2.10
C THR A 49 9.71 10.30 2.13
N ILE A 50 9.39 9.01 2.08
CA ILE A 50 10.40 7.94 2.07
C ILE A 50 11.32 8.06 0.86
N ASP A 51 12.61 7.76 1.02
CA ASP A 51 13.58 7.88 -0.04
C ASP A 51 13.16 7.08 -1.30
N ILE A 52 13.50 7.61 -2.46
CA ILE A 52 13.10 7.03 -3.74
C ILE A 52 13.77 5.68 -4.03
N ALA A 53 14.94 5.42 -3.41
CA ALA A 53 15.56 4.10 -3.40
C ALA A 53 14.63 3.07 -2.76
N SER A 54 14.00 3.39 -1.63
CA SER A 54 13.04 2.50 -0.98
C SER A 54 11.79 2.27 -1.82
N VAL A 55 11.27 3.33 -2.45
CA VAL A 55 10.13 3.22 -3.38
C VAL A 55 10.42 2.24 -4.51
N THR A 56 11.60 2.37 -5.12
CA THR A 56 12.03 1.54 -6.25
C THR A 56 12.27 0.10 -5.80
N PHE A 57 13.02 -0.08 -4.72
CA PHE A 57 13.37 -1.40 -4.17
C PHE A 57 12.13 -2.27 -3.94
N HIS A 58 11.15 -1.76 -3.19
CA HIS A 58 9.95 -2.53 -2.88
C HIS A 58 9.00 -2.71 -4.07
N PHE A 59 8.91 -1.71 -4.95
CA PHE A 59 8.05 -1.81 -6.13
C PHE A 59 8.55 -2.88 -7.11
N GLU A 60 9.85 -2.95 -7.38
CA GLU A 60 10.42 -3.95 -8.29
C GLU A 60 10.24 -5.39 -7.77
N ARG A 61 10.21 -5.55 -6.45
CA ARG A 61 10.03 -6.83 -5.74
C ARG A 61 8.57 -7.24 -5.57
N GLY A 62 7.65 -6.30 -5.82
CA GLY A 62 6.22 -6.50 -5.62
C GLY A 62 5.79 -6.57 -4.15
N ASP A 63 6.59 -5.99 -3.26
CA ASP A 63 6.37 -6.09 -1.81
C ASP A 63 5.08 -5.34 -1.41
N TYR A 64 4.81 -4.20 -2.04
CA TYR A 64 3.63 -3.38 -1.76
C TYR A 64 2.32 -4.13 -2.06
N GLU A 65 2.15 -4.68 -3.26
CA GLU A 65 0.92 -5.39 -3.59
C GLU A 65 0.78 -6.72 -2.84
N ARG A 66 1.90 -7.32 -2.41
CA ARG A 66 1.87 -8.52 -1.56
C ARG A 66 1.30 -8.16 -0.19
N TRP A 67 1.90 -7.20 0.51
CA TRP A 67 1.45 -6.78 1.84
C TRP A 67 0.01 -6.28 1.83
N ILE A 68 -0.37 -5.45 0.85
CA ILE A 68 -1.74 -4.94 0.75
C ILE A 68 -2.75 -6.08 0.53
N ARG A 69 -2.42 -7.08 -0.28
CA ARG A 69 -3.31 -8.22 -0.54
C ARG A 69 -3.39 -9.18 0.65
N GLU A 70 -2.23 -9.56 1.19
CA GLU A 70 -2.11 -10.70 2.10
C GLU A 70 -2.24 -10.28 3.56
N THR A 71 -1.84 -9.05 3.90
CA THR A 71 -1.94 -8.53 5.26
C THR A 71 -3.16 -7.64 5.42
N LEU A 72 -3.35 -6.64 4.55
CA LEU A 72 -4.52 -5.74 4.64
C LEU A 72 -5.80 -6.30 3.99
N HIS A 73 -5.72 -7.47 3.34
CA HIS A 73 -6.83 -8.11 2.65
C HIS A 73 -7.47 -7.26 1.52
N ASP A 74 -6.78 -6.26 0.99
CA ASP A 74 -7.30 -5.39 -0.08
C ASP A 74 -6.83 -5.83 -1.47
N ALA A 75 -7.49 -6.88 -1.99
CA ALA A 75 -7.22 -7.39 -3.33
C ALA A 75 -7.48 -6.36 -4.45
N GLU A 76 -8.30 -5.34 -4.22
CA GLU A 76 -8.58 -4.31 -5.22
C GLU A 76 -7.38 -3.39 -5.39
N LEU A 77 -6.87 -2.81 -4.29
CA LEU A 77 -5.71 -1.94 -4.35
C LEU A 77 -4.46 -2.69 -4.80
N ALA A 78 -4.25 -3.92 -4.32
CA ALA A 78 -3.13 -4.76 -4.77
C ALA A 78 -3.13 -4.95 -6.30
N ARG A 79 -4.29 -5.20 -6.92
CA ARG A 79 -4.41 -5.30 -8.38
C ARG A 79 -4.12 -3.97 -9.08
N LYS A 80 -4.54 -2.84 -8.51
CA LYS A 80 -4.25 -1.50 -9.05
C LYS A 80 -2.74 -1.23 -9.06
N LEU A 81 -2.04 -1.52 -7.95
CA LEU A 81 -0.58 -1.33 -7.86
C LEU A 81 0.19 -2.25 -8.80
N LYS A 82 -0.19 -3.54 -8.89
CA LYS A 82 0.44 -4.51 -9.80
C LYS A 82 0.36 -4.09 -11.28
N ARG A 83 -0.63 -3.28 -11.66
CA ARG A 83 -0.82 -2.77 -13.04
C ARG A 83 0.02 -1.53 -13.36
N ILE A 84 0.70 -0.93 -12.38
CA ILE A 84 1.63 0.15 -12.64
C ILE A 84 2.75 -0.39 -13.54
N LYS A 85 3.00 0.28 -14.67
CA LYS A 85 4.04 -0.14 -15.63
C LYS A 85 5.41 -0.15 -14.94
N LYS A 86 6.19 -1.21 -15.14
CA LYS A 86 7.57 -1.32 -14.65
C LYS A 86 8.52 -0.22 -15.18
N SER A 87 8.18 0.41 -16.30
CA SER A 87 8.90 1.59 -16.81
C SER A 87 8.63 2.87 -16.00
N SER A 88 7.74 2.84 -15.01
CA SER A 88 7.54 3.97 -14.09
C SER A 88 8.64 3.92 -13.04
N SER A 89 9.38 5.01 -12.88
CA SER A 89 10.48 5.11 -11.92
C SER A 89 10.43 6.44 -11.17
N GLY A 90 11.25 6.54 -10.12
CA GLY A 90 11.45 7.78 -9.39
C GLY A 90 10.15 8.39 -8.84
N GLU A 91 10.08 9.72 -8.82
CA GLU A 91 8.90 10.45 -8.36
C GLU A 91 7.63 10.15 -9.17
N GLN A 92 7.77 9.78 -10.44
CA GLN A 92 6.61 9.40 -11.26
C GLN A 92 5.95 8.12 -10.73
N LEU A 93 6.77 7.14 -10.32
CA LEU A 93 6.30 5.93 -9.67
C LEU A 93 5.64 6.24 -8.32
N ARG A 94 6.32 7.01 -7.45
CA ARG A 94 5.76 7.45 -6.16
C ARG A 94 4.37 8.08 -6.33
N ASN A 95 4.23 9.00 -7.27
CA ASN A 95 2.97 9.69 -7.55
C ASN A 95 1.86 8.77 -8.08
N LYS A 96 2.19 7.71 -8.83
CA LYS A 96 1.20 6.70 -9.26
C LYS A 96 0.72 5.85 -8.08
N ILE A 97 1.64 5.44 -7.20
CA ILE A 97 1.31 4.72 -5.97
C ILE A 97 0.42 5.59 -5.06
N LEU A 98 0.86 6.81 -4.74
CA LEU A 98 0.11 7.75 -3.89
C LEU A 98 -1.29 8.02 -4.41
N ARG A 99 -1.47 8.26 -5.73
CA ARG A 99 -2.81 8.45 -6.30
C ARG A 99 -3.71 7.24 -6.11
N SER A 100 -3.17 6.04 -6.31
CA SER A 100 -3.93 4.79 -6.16
C SER A 100 -4.34 4.56 -4.71
N VAL A 101 -3.41 4.77 -3.76
CA VAL A 101 -3.64 4.61 -2.32
C VAL A 101 -4.63 5.65 -1.79
N ARG A 102 -4.45 6.94 -2.11
CA ARG A 102 -5.36 8.02 -1.69
C ARG A 102 -6.77 7.81 -2.20
N LYS A 103 -6.91 7.43 -3.47
CA LYS A 103 -8.22 7.11 -4.04
C LYS A 103 -8.89 5.98 -3.25
N ARG A 104 -8.14 4.93 -2.92
CA ARG A 104 -8.67 3.79 -2.16
C ARG A 104 -9.05 4.18 -0.72
N LEU A 105 -8.22 4.95 -0.02
CA LEU A 105 -8.54 5.45 1.32
C LEU A 105 -9.88 6.21 1.32
N ASN A 106 -10.09 7.11 0.34
CA ASN A 106 -11.33 7.86 0.20
C ASN A 106 -12.54 6.95 -0.09
N GLU A 107 -12.37 5.88 -0.90
CA GLU A 107 -13.42 4.89 -1.16
C GLU A 107 -13.81 4.13 0.12
N LEU A 108 -12.81 3.68 0.89
CA LEU A 108 -13.03 2.90 2.11
C LEU A 108 -13.68 3.74 3.22
N GLN A 109 -13.22 4.98 3.43
CA GLN A 109 -13.76 5.88 4.47
C GLN A 109 -15.25 6.20 4.27
N LYS A 110 -15.70 6.30 3.03
CA LYS A 110 -17.13 6.51 2.69
C LYS A 110 -18.02 5.31 2.99
N ASN A 111 -17.44 4.12 3.10
CA ASN A 111 -18.17 2.87 3.35
C ASN A 111 -18.18 2.47 4.83
N VAL A 112 -17.41 3.17 5.67
CA VAL A 112 -17.43 3.01 7.14
C VAL A 112 -18.42 3.97 7.81
N THR A 113 -18.86 5.01 7.09
CA THR A 113 -19.89 5.95 7.56
C THR A 113 -21.29 5.45 7.17
#